data_AF-A0A973LBS5-F1
#
_entry.id   AF-A0A973LBS5-F1
#
_cell.length_a   1.000
_cell.length_b   1.000
_cell.length_c   1.000
_cell.angle_alpha   90.00
_cell.angle_beta   90.00
_cell.angle_gamma   90.00
#
_symmetry.space_group_name_H-M   'P 1'
#
loop_
_entity.id
_entity.type
_entity.pdbx_description
1 polymer ?
#
loop_
_entity_poly.entity_id
_entity_poly.type
_entity_poly.pdbx_seq_one_letter_code
_entity_poly.pdbx_strand_id
1 'polypeptide(L)'
;MGGGLLVLWDIDQTLIVTSGVATEAYAEAVVATLGRPWRGDMSYNGLTERAMAARILRQHGVEPEPELVARLLVTVEQALLDRTEATRSRGRALAGAHAALAAIGAGDDARQSVL
;
A
#
# COMPACT_ATOMS: atom_id res chain seq x y z
N MET A 1 8.01 -37.10 0.93
CA MET A 1 8.36 -35.80 0.31
C MET A 1 7.86 -34.72 1.27
N GLY A 2 8.73 -34.18 2.12
CA GLY A 2 8.35 -33.01 2.92
C GLY A 2 8.40 -31.80 2.02
N GLY A 3 7.25 -31.29 1.57
CA GLY A 3 7.22 -30.05 0.80
C GLY A 3 7.65 -28.90 1.71
N GLY A 4 8.75 -28.23 1.38
CA GLY A 4 9.19 -27.04 2.12
C GLY A 4 8.09 -25.98 2.18
N LEU A 5 8.10 -25.17 3.25
CA LEU A 5 7.11 -24.11 3.47
C LEU A 5 7.59 -22.82 2.78
N LEU A 6 6.78 -22.26 1.89
CA LEU A 6 6.96 -20.90 1.37
C LEU A 6 5.92 -19.97 2.01
N VAL A 7 6.39 -18.93 2.71
CA VAL A 7 5.54 -17.89 3.30
C VAL A 7 5.74 -16.59 2.53
N LEU A 8 4.64 -16.04 2.02
CA LEU A 8 4.63 -14.75 1.33
C LEU A 8 3.86 -13.75 2.17
N TRP A 9 4.55 -12.69 2.59
CA TRP A 9 4.00 -11.67 3.47
C TRP A 9 3.48 -10.48 2.67
N ASP A 10 2.25 -10.09 2.96
CA ASP A 10 1.81 -8.72 2.72
C ASP A 10 2.50 -7.76 3.73
N ILE A 11 2.53 -6.47 3.44
CA ILE A 11 3.27 -5.46 4.23
C ILE A 11 2.32 -4.61 5.07
N ASP A 12 1.46 -3.81 4.42
CA ASP A 12 0.60 -2.84 5.08
C ASP A 12 -0.54 -3.52 5.83
N GLN A 13 -0.72 -3.18 7.10
CA GLN A 13 -1.67 -3.85 8.02
C GLN A 13 -1.38 -5.34 8.27
N THR A 14 -0.26 -5.87 7.77
CA THR A 14 0.20 -7.24 8.05
C THR A 14 1.47 -7.23 8.90
N LEU A 15 2.53 -6.58 8.43
CA LEU A 15 3.80 -6.45 9.16
C LEU A 15 3.95 -5.07 9.82
N ILE A 16 3.48 -4.02 9.14
CA ILE A 16 3.62 -2.64 9.59
C ILE A 16 2.32 -1.87 9.40
N VAL A 17 2.23 -0.71 10.06
CA VAL A 17 1.23 0.31 9.75
C VAL A 17 1.91 1.64 9.53
N THR A 18 1.49 2.36 8.49
CA THR A 18 2.03 3.68 8.09
C THR A 18 1.15 4.85 8.56
N SER A 19 0.15 4.58 9.40
CA SER A 19 -0.66 5.57 10.14
C SER A 19 -1.27 6.68 9.25
N GLY A 20 -1.86 6.31 8.11
CA GLY A 20 -2.62 7.22 7.25
C GLY A 20 -1.81 7.98 6.20
N VAL A 21 -0.49 7.81 6.16
CA VAL A 21 0.40 8.47 5.18
C VAL A 21 -0.02 8.19 3.73
N ALA A 22 -0.36 6.94 3.42
CA ALA A 22 -0.83 6.57 2.10
C ALA A 22 -2.15 7.30 1.75
N THR A 23 -3.06 7.44 2.71
CA THR A 23 -4.34 8.13 2.49
C THR A 23 -4.13 9.61 2.20
N GLU A 24 -3.20 10.26 2.90
CA GLU A 24 -2.82 11.64 2.65
C GLU A 24 -2.20 11.81 1.24
N ALA A 25 -1.34 10.89 0.82
CA ALA A 25 -0.74 10.92 -0.51
C ALA A 25 -1.78 10.77 -1.62
N TYR A 26 -2.72 9.83 -1.47
CA TYR A 26 -3.83 9.68 -2.42
C TYR A 26 -4.76 10.90 -2.44
N ALA A 27 -5.03 11.50 -1.29
CA ALA A 27 -5.84 12.71 -1.21
C ALA A 27 -5.18 13.89 -1.96
N GLU A 28 -3.88 14.09 -1.77
CA GLU A 28 -3.11 15.09 -2.50
C GLU A 28 -3.09 14.80 -4.00
N ALA A 29 -2.84 13.56 -4.39
CA ALA A 29 -2.76 13.16 -5.78
C ALA A 29 -4.10 13.33 -6.52
N VAL A 30 -5.23 13.10 -5.83
CA VAL A 30 -6.56 13.38 -6.38
C VAL A 30 -6.77 14.86 -6.63
N VAL A 31 -6.38 15.73 -5.69
CA VAL A 31 -6.47 17.18 -5.88
C VAL A 31 -5.62 17.62 -7.06
N ALA A 32 -4.38 17.14 -7.16
CA ALA A 32 -3.48 17.47 -8.25
C ALA A 32 -3.93 16.90 -9.62
N THR A 33 -4.52 15.71 -9.65
CA THR A 33 -4.91 15.03 -10.91
C THR A 33 -6.28 15.49 -11.43
N LEU A 34 -7.24 15.70 -10.53
CA LEU A 34 -8.65 15.96 -10.86
C LEU A 34 -9.12 17.38 -10.53
N GLY A 35 -8.34 18.15 -9.76
CA GLY A 35 -8.75 19.48 -9.28
C GLY A 35 -9.94 19.44 -8.32
N ARG A 36 -10.20 18.29 -7.69
CA ARG A 36 -11.36 18.05 -6.80
C ARG A 36 -10.87 17.62 -5.42
N PRO A 37 -11.59 17.98 -4.34
CA PRO A 37 -11.26 17.47 -3.01
C PRO A 37 -11.48 15.95 -2.96
N TRP A 38 -10.64 15.29 -2.17
CA TRP A 38 -10.75 13.86 -1.87
C TRP A 38 -12.14 13.51 -1.31
N ARG A 39 -12.75 12.44 -1.86
CA ARG A 39 -14.01 11.88 -1.39
C ARG A 39 -13.88 10.36 -1.24
N GLY A 40 -13.84 9.86 -0.01
CA GLY A 40 -13.95 8.43 0.26
C GLY A 40 -13.14 7.95 1.45
N ASP A 41 -13.36 6.69 1.80
CA ASP A 41 -12.44 5.94 2.64
C ASP A 41 -11.30 5.37 1.80
N MET A 42 -10.13 5.22 2.40
CA MET A 42 -9.05 4.42 1.84
C MET A 42 -9.05 3.07 2.54
N SER A 43 -9.87 2.16 2.03
CA SER A 43 -9.84 0.75 2.38
C SER A 43 -8.94 0.01 1.37
N TYR A 44 -7.66 -0.17 1.75
CA TYR A 44 -6.66 -0.91 0.98
C TYR A 44 -6.91 -2.42 1.12
N ASN A 45 -7.95 -2.93 0.45
CA ASN A 45 -8.34 -4.35 0.53
C ASN A 45 -7.45 -5.27 -0.33
N GLY A 46 -6.12 -5.15 -0.21
CA GLY A 46 -5.16 -5.89 -1.04
C GLY A 46 -5.25 -5.57 -2.54
N LEU A 47 -5.81 -4.41 -2.89
CA LEU A 47 -5.91 -3.97 -4.28
C LEU A 47 -4.53 -3.58 -4.80
N THR A 48 -4.25 -3.94 -6.06
CA THR A 48 -3.11 -3.35 -6.77
C THR A 48 -3.28 -1.85 -6.88
N GLU A 49 -2.17 -1.12 -6.91
CA GLU A 49 -2.13 0.34 -7.14
C GLU A 49 -3.02 0.75 -8.33
N ARG A 50 -2.94 0.02 -9.44
CA ARG A 50 -3.77 0.27 -10.63
C ARG A 50 -5.26 0.07 -10.38
N ALA A 51 -5.65 -0.99 -9.65
CA ALA A 51 -7.04 -1.22 -9.28
C ALA A 51 -7.55 -0.17 -8.28
N MET A 52 -6.68 0.28 -7.36
CA MET A 52 -6.96 1.35 -6.42
C MET A 52 -7.17 2.69 -7.14
N ALA A 53 -6.27 3.08 -8.02
CA ALA A 53 -6.39 4.28 -8.84
C ALA A 53 -7.70 4.28 -9.65
N ALA A 54 -8.02 3.17 -10.32
CA ALA A 54 -9.27 3.05 -11.06
C ALA A 54 -10.52 3.15 -10.15
N ARG A 55 -10.47 2.57 -8.95
CA ARG A 55 -11.54 2.69 -7.95
C ARG A 55 -11.73 4.15 -7.51
N ILE A 56 -10.65 4.86 -7.25
CA ILE A 56 -10.66 6.26 -6.80
C ILE A 56 -11.27 7.16 -7.88
N LEU A 57 -10.88 6.99 -9.14
CA LEU A 57 -11.46 7.73 -10.26
C LEU A 57 -12.99 7.52 -10.31
N ARG A 58 -13.45 6.27 -10.20
CA ARG A 58 -14.89 5.94 -10.16
C ARG A 58 -15.60 6.55 -8.95
N GLN A 59 -14.98 6.56 -7.77
CA GLN A 59 -15.52 7.24 -6.58
C GLN A 59 -15.74 8.74 -6.80
N HIS A 60 -14.94 9.35 -7.69
CA HIS A 60 -15.04 10.77 -8.05
C HIS A 60 -15.92 11.01 -9.30
N GLY A 61 -16.62 9.97 -9.79
CA GLY A 61 -17.48 10.03 -10.97
C GLY A 61 -16.71 10.20 -12.28
N VAL A 62 -15.49 9.68 -12.34
CA VAL A 62 -14.61 9.78 -13.51
C VAL A 62 -14.31 8.37 -14.04
N GLU A 63 -14.42 8.19 -15.36
CA GLU A 63 -14.07 6.93 -16.00
C GLU A 63 -12.54 6.71 -15.94
N PRO A 64 -12.05 5.54 -15.50
CA PRO A 64 -10.63 5.26 -15.33
C PRO A 64 -9.94 4.90 -16.65
N GLU A 65 -9.90 5.87 -17.56
CA GLU A 65 -9.13 5.75 -18.81
C GLU A 65 -7.65 5.46 -18.51
N PRO A 66 -6.97 4.61 -19.31
CA PRO A 66 -5.60 4.17 -19.02
C PRO A 66 -4.61 5.32 -18.75
N GLU A 67 -4.69 6.41 -19.51
CA GLU A 67 -3.81 7.57 -19.37
C GLU A 67 -4.09 8.33 -18.07
N LEU A 68 -5.35 8.41 -17.66
CA LEU A 68 -5.74 9.07 -16.42
C LEU A 68 -5.33 8.24 -15.20
N VAL A 69 -5.48 6.92 -15.27
CA VAL A 69 -4.97 6.00 -14.25
C VAL A 69 -3.46 6.14 -14.11
N ALA A 70 -2.73 6.14 -15.22
CA ALA A 70 -1.28 6.31 -15.20
C ALA A 70 -0.86 7.66 -14.59
N ARG A 71 -1.54 8.76 -14.96
CA ARG A 71 -1.29 10.09 -14.36
C ARG A 71 -1.54 10.12 -12.87
N LEU A 72 -2.64 9.52 -12.40
CA LEU A 72 -2.93 9.44 -10.97
C LEU A 72 -1.84 8.67 -10.23
N LEU A 73 -1.41 7.53 -10.77
CA LEU A 73 -0.35 6.71 -10.17
C LEU A 73 0.98 7.46 -10.05
N VAL A 74 1.42 8.15 -11.10
CA VAL A 74 2.63 8.99 -11.04
C VAL A 74 2.52 10.04 -9.94
N THR A 75 1.34 10.65 -9.81
CA THR A 75 1.13 11.68 -8.79
C THR A 75 1.10 11.11 -7.37
N VAL A 76 0.52 9.91 -7.18
CA VAL A 76 0.54 9.19 -5.91
C VAL A 76 1.97 8.80 -5.53
N GLU A 77 2.76 8.27 -6.48
CA GLU A 77 4.15 7.90 -6.27
C GLU A 77 4.97 9.10 -5.76
N GLN A 78 4.87 10.26 -6.43
CA GLN A 78 5.55 11.47 -5.98
C GLN A 78 5.09 11.90 -4.57
N ALA A 79 3.78 11.92 -4.32
CA ALA A 79 3.23 12.29 -3.01
C ALA A 79 3.66 11.34 -1.88
N LEU A 80 3.91 10.07 -2.18
CA LEU A 80 4.47 9.08 -1.25
C LEU A 80 5.96 9.29 -1.01
N LEU A 81 6.74 9.54 -2.07
CA LEU A 81 8.17 9.82 -1.98
C LEU A 81 8.45 11.05 -1.11
N ASP A 82 7.67 12.12 -1.30
CA ASP A 82 7.74 13.34 -0.48
C ASP A 82 7.38 13.09 1.00
N ARG A 83 6.71 11.98 1.28
CA ARG A 83 6.30 11.56 2.63
C ARG A 83 7.17 10.46 3.22
N THR A 84 8.32 10.13 2.64
CA THR A 84 9.21 9.08 3.19
C THR A 84 9.53 9.28 4.68
N GLU A 85 9.80 10.52 5.10
CA GLU A 85 10.09 10.83 6.51
C GLU A 85 8.84 10.71 7.40
N ALA A 86 7.69 11.10 6.87
CA ALA A 86 6.42 10.88 7.55
C ALA A 86 6.12 9.39 7.73
N THR A 87 6.37 8.57 6.71
CA THR A 87 6.25 7.10 6.78
C THR A 87 7.17 6.53 7.85
N ARG A 88 8.42 7.00 7.92
CA ARG A 88 9.40 6.54 8.91
C ARG A 88 9.02 6.93 10.33
N SER A 89 8.62 8.18 10.54
CA SER A 89 8.32 8.72 11.88
C SER A 89 6.97 8.27 12.44
N ARG A 90 5.97 8.07 11.58
CA ARG A 90 4.61 7.65 11.98
C ARG A 90 4.39 6.14 11.84
N GLY A 91 5.27 5.47 11.11
CA GLY A 91 5.20 4.04 10.86
C GLY A 91 5.67 3.23 12.06
N ARG A 92 5.08 2.05 12.24
CA ARG A 92 5.54 1.10 13.26
C ARG A 92 5.28 -0.34 12.83
N ALA A 93 6.08 -1.26 13.36
CA ALA A 93 5.79 -2.68 13.28
C ALA A 93 4.51 -3.03 14.06
N LEU A 94 3.76 -3.99 13.54
CA LEU A 94 2.63 -4.58 14.24
C LEU A 94 3.10 -5.56 15.33
N ALA A 95 2.25 -5.74 16.34
CA ALA A 95 2.54 -6.66 17.43
C ALA A 95 2.71 -8.09 16.88
N GLY A 96 3.79 -8.76 17.27
CA GLY A 96 4.09 -10.12 16.81
C GLY A 96 4.77 -10.22 15.43
N ALA A 97 4.82 -9.15 14.63
CA ALA A 97 5.42 -9.20 13.28
C ALA A 97 6.88 -9.67 13.32
N HIS A 98 7.70 -9.04 14.16
CA HIS A 98 9.10 -9.46 14.36
C HIS A 98 9.23 -10.91 14.86
N ALA A 99 8.40 -11.29 15.83
CA ALA A 99 8.45 -12.64 16.40
C ALA A 99 8.06 -13.71 15.36
N ALA A 100 7.06 -13.44 14.53
CA ALA A 100 6.61 -14.33 13.46
C ALA A 100 7.68 -14.48 12.37
N LEU A 101 8.27 -13.37 11.90
CA LEU A 101 9.36 -13.38 10.94
C LEU A 101 10.57 -14.16 11.46
N ALA A 102 10.94 -13.96 12.73
CA ALA A 102 12.05 -14.67 13.37
C ALA A 102 11.77 -16.18 13.52
N ALA A 103 10.56 -16.55 13.94
CA ALA A 103 10.17 -17.95 14.10
C ALA A 103 10.21 -18.71 12.78
N ILE A 104 9.71 -18.10 11.69
CA ILE A 104 9.76 -18.71 10.35
C ILE A 104 11.20 -18.75 9.83
N GLY A 105 12.00 -17.70 10.08
CA GLY A 105 13.40 -17.64 9.64
C GLY A 105 14.33 -18.62 10.34
N ALA A 106 13.97 -19.10 11.52
CA ALA A 106 14.72 -20.11 12.26
C ALA A 106 14.45 -21.56 11.79
N GLY A 107 13.42 -21.79 10.97
CA GLY A 107 13.09 -23.13 10.46
C GLY A 107 13.87 -23.48 9.19
N ASP A 108 14.61 -24.59 9.22
CA ASP A 108 15.48 -25.01 8.11
C ASP A 108 14.74 -25.25 6.78
N ASP A 109 13.49 -25.71 6.86
CA ASP A 109 12.62 -26.05 5.72
C ASP A 109 11.64 -24.93 5.33
N ALA A 110 11.80 -23.73 5.88
CA ALA A 110 10.99 -22.57 5.53
C ALA A 110 11.76 -21.54 4.70
N ARG A 111 11.07 -20.95 3.72
CA ARG A 111 11.53 -19.76 2.98
C ARG A 111 10.45 -18.70 3.08
N GLN A 112 10.87 -17.44 3.21
CA GLN A 112 9.94 -16.32 3.30
C GLN A 112 10.39 -15.14 2.45
N SER A 113 9.42 -14.45 1.88
CA SER A 113 9.58 -13.21 1.12
C SER A 113 8.36 -12.34 1.33
N VAL A 114 8.43 -11.08 0.90
CA VAL A 114 7.24 -10.25 0.67
C VAL A 114 6.65 -10.53 -0.72
N LEU A 115 5.37 -10.20 -0.90
CA LEU A 115 4.63 -10.21 -2.18
C LEU A 115 4.87 -8.94 -3.02
#